data_AF-A0A6B2LNW2-F1
#
_entry.id   AF-A0A6B2LNW2-F1
#
_cell.length_a   1.000
_cell.length_b   1.000
_cell.length_c   1.000
_cell.angle_alpha   90.00
_cell.angle_beta   90.00
_cell.angle_gamma   90.00
#
_symmetry.space_group_name_H-M   'P 1'
#
loop_
_entity.id
_entity.type
_entity.pdbx_description
1 polymer ?
#
loop_
_entity_poly.entity_id
_entity_poly.type
_entity_poly.pdbx_seq_one_letter_code
_entity_poly.pdbx_strand_id
1 'polypeptide(L)'
;MHNPIHNKGTAWPLPERDRLGVRGLVPPTYATLKEQQHRVLSRLKVLQDPIEKFEILSALQDRNEVLFYSILKDYIKEIAPIIYTPTVGEVCKNFSALFRRARGMYFSTQDIGQMNAMVYNWPQDDVDVIVVTDGSRVLGLGIVVGGEGV
;
A
#
# COMPACT_ATOMS: atom_id res chain seq x y z
N MET A 1 9.57 5.53 12.02
CA MET A 1 8.31 6.12 11.49
C MET A 1 8.14 5.94 9.99
N HIS A 2 9.20 5.94 9.18
CA HIS A 2 9.10 5.82 7.71
C HIS A 2 8.99 4.38 7.18
N ASN A 3 9.29 3.37 8.01
CA ASN A 3 9.06 1.97 7.67
C ASN A 3 7.57 1.63 7.95
N PRO A 4 6.76 1.32 6.92
CA PRO A 4 5.32 1.08 7.07
C PRO A 4 4.99 -0.19 7.86
N ILE A 5 5.88 -1.18 7.88
CA ILE A 5 5.70 -2.45 8.63
C ILE A 5 5.69 -2.18 10.14
N HIS A 6 6.54 -1.25 10.61
CA HIS A 6 6.73 -0.97 12.03
C HIS A 6 6.04 0.33 12.50
N ASN A 7 5.52 1.13 11.58
CA ASN A 7 4.89 2.40 11.92
C ASN A 7 3.50 2.20 12.54
N LYS A 8 3.28 2.68 13.76
CA LYS A 8 1.97 2.66 14.44
C LYS A 8 1.32 4.04 14.52
N GLY A 9 2.02 5.10 14.12
CA GLY A 9 1.56 6.48 14.24
C GLY A 9 1.11 6.82 15.66
N THR A 10 -0.16 7.22 15.82
CA THR A 10 -0.72 7.58 17.14
C THR A 10 -0.95 6.38 18.07
N ALA A 11 -0.80 5.14 17.58
CA ALA A 11 -1.01 3.93 18.38
C ALA A 11 0.25 3.45 19.13
N TRP A 12 1.38 4.18 19.05
CA TRP A 12 2.50 3.95 19.95
C TRP A 12 2.12 4.35 21.40
N PRO A 13 2.22 3.44 22.39
CA PRO A 13 2.15 3.80 23.80
C PRO A 13 3.28 4.76 24.18
N LEU A 14 3.08 5.58 25.21
CA LEU A 14 4.08 6.58 25.63
C LEU A 14 5.48 5.98 25.89
N PRO A 15 5.64 4.84 26.60
CA PRO A 15 6.96 4.24 26.80
C PRO A 15 7.65 3.82 25.49
N GLU A 16 6.87 3.37 24.49
CA GLU A 16 7.41 3.02 23.18
C GLU A 16 7.85 4.29 22.43
N ARG A 17 7.11 5.41 22.56
CA ARG A 17 7.49 6.69 21.96
C ARG A 17 8.81 7.22 22.51
N ASP A 18 9.02 7.13 23.82
CA ASP A 18 10.27 7.54 24.46
C ASP A 18 11.44 6.66 24.00
N ARG A 19 11.27 5.33 24.01
CA ARG A 19 12.31 4.37 23.58
C ARG A 19 12.70 4.52 22.11
N LEU A 20 11.73 4.78 21.23
CA LEU A 20 11.97 4.98 19.80
C LEU A 20 12.39 6.42 19.44
N GLY A 21 12.42 7.34 20.41
CA GLY A 21 12.74 8.74 20.16
C GLY A 21 11.72 9.47 19.29
N VAL A 22 10.45 9.04 19.27
CA VAL A 22 9.38 9.61 18.44
C VAL A 22 8.42 10.50 19.22
N ARG A 23 8.63 10.67 20.53
CA ARG A 23 7.87 11.64 21.32
C ARG A 23 8.14 13.06 20.80
N GLY A 24 7.07 13.83 20.60
CA GLY A 24 7.13 15.16 19.96
C GLY A 24 7.06 15.11 18.43
N LEU A 25 7.24 13.94 17.80
CA LEU A 25 7.12 13.75 16.35
C LEU A 25 5.76 13.18 15.93
N VAL A 26 4.96 12.74 16.90
CA VAL A 26 3.55 12.34 16.73
C VAL A 26 2.67 13.10 17.73
N PRO A 27 1.39 13.38 17.39
CA PRO A 27 0.46 14.00 18.31
C PRO A 27 0.42 13.30 19.67
N PRO A 28 0.23 14.02 20.80
CA PRO A 28 0.28 13.45 22.14
C PRO A 28 -0.84 12.42 22.40
N THR A 29 -1.94 12.52 21.66
CA THR A 29 -3.07 11.60 21.74
C THR A 29 -2.64 10.17 21.41
N TYR A 30 -3.02 9.23 22.28
CA TYR A 30 -2.99 7.81 21.97
C TYR A 30 -4.30 7.44 21.28
N ALA A 31 -4.22 6.75 20.14
CA ALA A 31 -5.40 6.19 19.49
C ALA A 31 -5.16 4.72 19.19
N THR A 32 -6.07 3.88 19.66
CA THR A 32 -6.08 2.44 19.41
C THR A 32 -6.21 2.15 17.91
N LEU A 33 -5.83 0.93 17.51
CA LEU A 33 -5.97 0.48 16.13
C LEU A 33 -7.43 0.63 15.63
N LYS A 34 -8.43 0.32 16.48
CA LYS A 34 -9.86 0.47 16.17
C LYS A 34 -10.27 1.92 15.93
N GLU A 35 -9.79 2.86 16.73
CA GLU A 35 -10.06 4.29 16.52
C GLU A 35 -9.39 4.81 15.24
N GLN A 36 -8.20 4.31 14.93
CA GLN A 36 -7.52 4.62 13.67
C GLN A 36 -8.30 4.07 12.46
N GLN A 37 -8.78 2.83 12.53
CA GLN A 37 -9.66 2.25 11.50
C GLN A 37 -10.89 3.13 11.27
N HIS A 38 -11.60 3.49 12.36
CA HIS A 38 -12.79 4.32 12.27
C HIS A 38 -12.53 5.66 11.58
N ARG A 39 -11.40 6.32 11.89
CA ARG A 39 -11.02 7.58 11.24
C ARG A 39 -10.82 7.43 9.73
N VAL A 40 -10.15 6.36 9.31
CA VAL A 40 -9.94 6.08 7.88
C VAL A 40 -11.27 5.79 7.19
N LEU A 41 -12.09 4.90 7.77
CA LEU A 41 -13.39 4.52 7.21
C LEU A 41 -14.34 5.71 7.09
N SER A 42 -14.40 6.57 8.11
CA SER A 42 -15.22 7.80 8.07
C SER A 42 -14.77 8.74 6.95
N ARG A 43 -13.46 8.81 6.66
CA ARG A 43 -12.95 9.57 5.51
C ARG A 43 -13.31 8.91 4.18
N LEU A 44 -13.26 7.58 4.07
CA LEU A 44 -13.64 6.88 2.84
C LEU A 44 -15.14 7.03 2.52
N LYS A 45 -15.99 7.08 3.56
CA LYS A 45 -17.46 7.20 3.40
C LYS A 45 -17.92 8.51 2.77
N VAL A 46 -17.19 9.60 2.99
CA VAL A 46 -17.56 10.92 2.42
C VAL A 46 -17.16 11.08 0.96
N LEU A 47 -16.22 10.25 0.48
CA LEU A 47 -15.78 10.27 -0.91
C LEU A 47 -16.76 9.51 -1.80
N GLN A 48 -16.97 10.02 -3.01
CA GLN A 48 -17.78 9.36 -4.02
C GLN A 48 -16.90 8.62 -5.03
N ASP A 49 -15.79 9.23 -5.44
CA ASP A 49 -14.88 8.68 -6.44
C ASP A 49 -14.11 7.44 -5.90
N PRO A 50 -14.24 6.27 -6.55
CA PRO A 50 -13.45 5.09 -6.22
C PRO A 50 -11.93 5.29 -6.34
N ILE A 51 -11.45 6.12 -7.28
CA ILE A 51 -10.01 6.39 -7.45
C ILE A 51 -9.48 7.15 -6.24
N GLU A 52 -10.17 8.18 -5.76
CA GLU A 52 -9.76 8.91 -4.55
C GLU A 52 -9.71 8.00 -3.32
N LYS A 53 -10.67 7.06 -3.19
CA LYS A 53 -10.65 6.05 -2.12
C LYS A 53 -9.45 5.13 -2.25
N PHE A 54 -9.14 4.68 -3.47
CA PHE A 54 -7.96 3.87 -3.75
C PHE A 54 -6.68 4.62 -3.36
N GLU A 55 -6.53 5.89 -3.73
CA GLU A 55 -5.34 6.68 -3.39
C GLU A 55 -5.15 6.79 -1.87
N ILE A 56 -6.23 6.98 -1.10
CA ILE A 56 -6.16 7.02 0.37
C ILE A 56 -5.69 5.69 0.95
N LEU A 57 -6.21 4.58 0.44
CA LEU A 57 -5.87 3.23 0.90
C LEU A 57 -4.44 2.85 0.52
N SER A 58 -4.01 3.15 -0.71
CA SER A 58 -2.64 2.96 -1.18
C SER A 58 -1.66 3.79 -0.34
N ALA A 59 -1.95 5.08 -0.13
CA ALA A 59 -1.13 5.93 0.72
C ALA A 59 -1.15 5.49 2.19
N LEU A 60 -2.22 4.85 2.67
CA LEU A 60 -2.26 4.26 4.00
C LEU A 60 -1.33 3.05 4.09
N GLN A 61 -1.38 2.14 3.12
CA GLN A 61 -0.47 1.00 3.03
C GLN A 61 1.00 1.46 3.02
N ASP A 62 1.31 2.57 2.35
CA ASP A 62 2.67 3.15 2.29
C ASP A 62 3.18 3.71 3.61
N ARG A 63 2.27 4.03 4.52
CA ARG A 63 2.60 4.64 5.81
C ARG A 63 2.47 3.68 6.98
N ASN A 64 1.46 2.81 6.99
CA ASN A 64 1.15 1.92 8.11
C ASN A 64 0.43 0.68 7.58
N GLU A 65 1.22 -0.36 7.35
CA GLU A 65 0.78 -1.60 6.73
C GLU A 65 -0.11 -2.42 7.66
N VAL A 66 0.20 -2.41 8.96
CA VAL A 66 -0.63 -3.06 10.00
C VAL A 66 -2.04 -2.50 10.02
N LEU A 67 -2.20 -1.17 9.95
CA LEU A 67 -3.51 -0.53 9.92
C LEU A 67 -4.25 -0.81 8.61
N PHE A 68 -3.55 -0.79 7.47
CA PHE A 68 -4.14 -1.15 6.17
C PHE A 68 -4.71 -2.57 6.18
N TYR A 69 -3.92 -3.57 6.55
CA TYR A 69 -4.38 -4.97 6.60
C TYR A 69 -5.42 -5.21 7.69
N SER A 70 -5.37 -4.47 8.78
CA SER A 70 -6.39 -4.53 9.82
C SER A 70 -7.75 -4.03 9.31
N ILE A 71 -7.79 -2.98 8.48
CA ILE A 71 -9.02 -2.53 7.81
C ILE A 71 -9.49 -3.58 6.80
N LEU A 72 -8.59 -4.13 5.98
CA LEU A 72 -8.97 -5.17 5.02
C LEU A 72 -9.58 -6.38 5.70
N LYS A 73 -8.95 -6.88 6.76
CA LYS A 73 -9.44 -8.03 7.53
C LYS A 73 -10.87 -7.81 8.03
N ASP A 74 -11.15 -6.64 8.59
CA ASP A 74 -12.42 -6.36 9.26
C ASP A 74 -13.52 -5.90 8.29
N TYR A 75 -13.17 -5.31 7.14
CA TYR A 75 -14.09 -4.65 6.20
C TYR A 75 -13.91 -5.10 4.74
N ILE A 76 -13.43 -6.33 4.51
CA ILE A 76 -13.07 -6.81 3.16
C ILE A 76 -14.18 -6.62 2.11
N LYS A 77 -15.45 -6.83 2.47
CA LYS A 77 -16.58 -6.68 1.54
C LYS A 77 -16.72 -5.26 0.98
N GLU A 78 -16.42 -4.26 1.80
CA GLU A 78 -16.52 -2.84 1.43
C GLU A 78 -15.25 -2.36 0.73
N ILE A 79 -14.09 -2.92 1.12
CA ILE A 79 -12.78 -2.44 0.66
C ILE A 79 -12.29 -3.16 -0.60
N ALA A 80 -12.58 -4.45 -0.77
CA ALA A 80 -12.19 -5.24 -1.92
C ALA A 80 -12.55 -4.59 -3.28
N PRO A 81 -13.78 -4.06 -3.52
CA PRO A 81 -14.09 -3.44 -4.80
C PRO A 81 -13.32 -2.14 -5.07
N ILE A 82 -12.70 -1.54 -4.04
CA ILE A 82 -11.88 -0.32 -4.16
C ILE A 82 -10.44 -0.67 -4.49
N ILE A 83 -9.86 -1.67 -3.80
CA ILE A 83 -8.44 -2.04 -3.98
C ILE A 83 -8.20 -3.09 -5.05
N TYR A 84 -9.27 -3.69 -5.58
CA TYR A 84 -9.23 -4.70 -6.63
C TYR A 84 -10.25 -4.36 -7.73
N THR A 85 -10.78 -5.35 -8.43
CA THR A 85 -11.80 -5.15 -9.46
C THR A 85 -13.08 -4.51 -8.89
N PRO A 86 -13.67 -3.51 -9.57
CA PRO A 86 -13.28 -2.97 -10.88
C PRO A 86 -12.25 -1.81 -10.82
N THR A 87 -12.10 -1.13 -9.67
CA THR A 87 -11.34 0.11 -9.55
C THR A 87 -9.87 -0.03 -9.94
N VAL A 88 -9.24 -1.16 -9.60
CA VAL A 88 -7.83 -1.38 -9.93
C VAL A 88 -7.58 -1.38 -11.44
N GLY A 89 -8.58 -1.78 -12.24
CA GLY A 89 -8.49 -1.71 -13.69
C GLY A 89 -8.37 -0.27 -14.22
N GLU A 90 -9.07 0.67 -13.58
CA GLU A 90 -9.00 2.09 -13.92
C GLU A 90 -7.71 2.73 -13.43
N VAL A 91 -7.25 2.34 -12.24
CA VAL A 91 -5.95 2.75 -11.70
C VAL A 91 -4.83 2.31 -12.64
N CYS A 92 -4.85 1.05 -13.08
CA CYS A 92 -3.89 0.49 -14.03
C CYS A 92 -3.80 1.35 -15.31
N LYS A 93 -4.95 1.71 -15.92
CA LYS A 93 -4.98 2.56 -17.12
C LYS A 93 -4.32 3.93 -16.91
N ASN A 94 -4.44 4.48 -15.70
CA ASN A 94 -3.93 5.80 -15.34
C ASN A 94 -2.63 5.73 -14.51
N PHE A 95 -1.96 4.58 -14.48
CA PHE A 95 -0.88 4.30 -13.52
C PHE A 95 0.24 5.34 -13.57
N SER A 96 0.69 5.73 -14.76
CA SER A 96 1.76 6.73 -14.91
C SER A 96 1.42 8.08 -14.29
N ALA A 97 0.14 8.48 -14.29
CA ALA A 97 -0.32 9.72 -13.67
C ALA A 97 -0.56 9.57 -12.16
N LEU A 98 -0.93 8.37 -11.71
CA LEU A 98 -1.22 8.07 -10.31
C LEU A 98 0.00 7.53 -9.54
N PHE A 99 1.13 7.33 -10.21
CA PHE A 99 2.34 6.79 -9.60
C PHE A 99 2.87 7.71 -8.50
N ARG A 100 3.04 7.17 -7.29
CA ARG A 100 3.58 7.92 -6.12
C ARG A 100 4.77 7.24 -5.47
N ARG A 101 4.71 5.92 -5.32
CA ARG A 101 5.75 5.12 -4.67
C ARG A 101 5.79 3.74 -5.32
N ALA A 102 6.99 3.28 -5.65
CA ALA A 102 7.22 1.94 -6.16
C ALA A 102 6.85 0.87 -5.11
N ARG A 103 6.14 -0.17 -5.54
CA ARG A 103 5.72 -1.31 -4.72
C ARG A 103 5.99 -2.62 -5.45
N GLY A 104 7.25 -3.00 -5.49
CA GLY A 104 7.69 -4.21 -6.17
C GLY A 104 9.04 -4.01 -6.80
N MET A 105 9.37 -4.94 -7.69
CA MET A 105 10.55 -4.87 -8.52
C MET A 105 10.12 -4.83 -9.98
N TYR A 106 10.78 -4.00 -10.77
CA TYR A 106 10.54 -3.89 -12.20
C TYR A 106 11.76 -4.41 -12.95
N PHE A 107 11.49 -5.22 -13.97
CA PHE A 107 12.51 -5.75 -14.85
C PHE A 107 12.10 -5.45 -16.29
N SER A 108 13.05 -5.02 -17.09
CA SER A 108 12.87 -4.76 -18.51
C SER A 108 13.74 -5.69 -19.35
N THR A 109 13.47 -5.76 -20.65
CA THR A 109 14.33 -6.49 -21.58
C THR A 109 15.75 -5.88 -21.70
N GLN A 110 15.95 -4.65 -21.22
CA GLN A 110 17.28 -4.02 -21.17
C GLN A 110 18.14 -4.59 -20.03
N ASP A 111 17.53 -5.26 -19.06
CA ASP A 111 18.20 -5.81 -17.87
C ASP A 111 18.68 -7.26 -18.06
N ILE A 112 18.54 -7.81 -19.28
CA ILE A 112 18.97 -9.17 -19.60
C ILE A 112 20.47 -9.33 -19.27
N GLY A 113 20.77 -10.32 -18.42
CA GLY A 113 22.12 -10.56 -17.89
C GLY A 113 22.44 -9.86 -16.56
N GLN A 114 21.61 -8.90 -16.12
CA GLN A 114 21.77 -8.17 -14.85
C GLN A 114 20.66 -8.47 -13.83
N MET A 115 19.55 -9.08 -14.25
CA MET A 115 18.37 -9.32 -13.39
C MET A 115 18.70 -10.04 -12.07
N ASN A 116 19.62 -11.02 -12.09
CA ASN A 116 20.02 -11.73 -10.86
C ASN A 116 20.63 -10.79 -9.81
N ALA A 117 21.51 -9.87 -10.25
CA ALA A 117 22.10 -8.88 -9.35
C ALA A 117 21.03 -7.90 -8.83
N MET A 118 20.04 -7.55 -9.65
CA MET A 118 18.97 -6.64 -9.26
C MET A 118 18.09 -7.20 -8.15
N VAL A 119 17.87 -8.52 -8.07
CA VAL A 119 17.06 -9.16 -7.02
C VAL A 119 17.58 -8.81 -5.62
N TYR A 120 18.90 -8.68 -5.44
CA TYR A 120 19.51 -8.29 -4.17
C TYR A 120 19.22 -6.84 -3.73
N ASN A 121 18.58 -6.03 -4.58
CA ASN A 121 18.09 -4.71 -4.18
C ASN A 121 16.79 -4.79 -3.35
N TRP A 122 16.10 -5.94 -3.32
CA TRP A 122 14.91 -6.12 -2.51
C TRP A 122 15.28 -6.09 -1.02
N PRO A 123 14.59 -5.30 -0.18
CA PRO A 123 15.01 -5.09 1.21
C PRO A 123 14.67 -6.25 2.16
N GLN A 124 14.01 -7.31 1.68
CA GLN A 124 13.66 -8.49 2.48
C GLN A 124 14.41 -9.71 1.96
N ASP A 125 15.14 -10.38 2.85
CA ASP A 125 15.94 -11.55 2.47
C ASP A 125 15.11 -12.83 2.34
N ASP A 126 14.00 -12.92 3.07
CA ASP A 126 13.15 -14.10 3.14
C ASP A 126 11.82 -13.84 2.40
N VAL A 127 11.68 -14.44 1.21
CA VAL A 127 10.53 -14.24 0.32
C VAL A 127 9.91 -15.58 -0.01
N ASP A 128 8.70 -15.82 0.52
CA ASP A 128 7.95 -17.06 0.29
C ASP A 128 7.12 -17.06 -1.01
N VAL A 129 6.62 -15.88 -1.40
CA VAL A 129 5.64 -15.73 -2.49
C VAL A 129 6.02 -14.59 -3.40
N ILE A 130 6.05 -14.88 -4.70
CA ILE A 130 6.24 -13.90 -5.77
C ILE A 130 5.02 -13.94 -6.68
N VAL A 131 4.42 -12.77 -6.91
CA VAL A 131 3.43 -12.56 -7.97
C VAL A 131 4.11 -11.79 -9.08
N VAL A 132 4.09 -12.33 -10.30
CA VAL A 132 4.76 -11.74 -11.47
C VAL A 132 3.78 -11.56 -12.61
N THR A 133 3.87 -10.43 -13.29
CA THR A 133 3.08 -10.08 -14.47
C THR A 133 3.97 -9.39 -15.49
N ASP A 134 3.76 -9.67 -16.77
CA ASP A 134 4.37 -8.95 -17.88
C ASP A 134 3.51 -7.75 -18.33
N GLY A 135 2.39 -7.50 -17.63
CA GLY A 135 1.45 -6.44 -17.94
C GLY A 135 0.69 -6.62 -19.26
N SER A 136 0.87 -7.75 -19.96
CA SER A 136 0.30 -7.98 -21.29
C SER A 136 -1.23 -8.16 -21.27
N ARG A 137 -1.77 -8.65 -20.14
CA ARG A 137 -3.19 -8.96 -20.00
C ARG A 137 -3.71 -8.72 -18.59
N VAL A 138 -4.00 -7.45 -18.29
CA VAL A 138 -4.64 -7.07 -17.01
C VAL A 138 -6.16 -7.12 -17.16
N LEU A 139 -6.83 -8.09 -16.52
CA LEU A 139 -8.30 -8.11 -16.30
C LEU A 139 -9.18 -7.87 -17.54
N GLY A 140 -8.70 -8.21 -18.75
CA GLY A 140 -9.40 -7.95 -20.01
C GLY A 140 -9.26 -6.52 -20.57
N LEU A 141 -8.39 -5.70 -19.98
CA LEU A 141 -8.13 -4.30 -20.34
C LEU A 141 -6.96 -4.10 -21.33
N GLY A 142 -6.25 -5.17 -21.70
CA GLY A 142 -5.08 -5.12 -22.60
C GLY A 142 -3.76 -4.87 -21.86
N ILE A 143 -2.77 -4.33 -22.60
CA ILE A 143 -1.43 -4.01 -22.08
C ILE A 143 -1.52 -2.81 -21.14
N VAL A 144 -0.94 -2.93 -19.95
CA VAL A 144 -0.84 -1.83 -19.00
C VAL A 144 0.59 -1.72 -18.48
N VAL A 145 1.16 -0.52 -18.55
CA VAL A 145 2.53 -0.22 -18.08
C VAL A 145 2.64 -0.32 -16.55
N GLY A 146 1.51 -0.42 -15.84
CA GLY A 146 1.42 -0.52 -14.38
C GLY A 146 0.76 -1.80 -13.88
N GLY A 147 1.26 -2.97 -14.29
CA GLY A 147 0.72 -4.28 -13.88
C GLY A 147 0.75 -4.57 -12.37
N GLU A 148 1.36 -3.70 -11.55
CA GLU A 148 1.47 -3.85 -10.09
C GLU A 148 0.15 -3.91 -9.32
N GLY A 149 -0.96 -3.56 -9.97
CA GLY A 149 -2.31 -3.67 -9.40
C GLY A 149 -2.98 -5.04 -9.56
N VAL A 150 -2.32 -6.03 -10.17
CA VAL A 150 -2.90 -7.36 -10.47
C VAL A 150 -2.30 -8.46 -9.60
#